data_AF-A0A4S8KHA0-F1
#
_entry.id   AF-A0A4S8KHA0-F1
#
_cell.length_a   1.000
_cell.length_b   1.000
_cell.length_c   1.000
_cell.angle_alpha   90.00
_cell.angle_beta   90.00
_cell.angle_gamma   90.00
#
_symmetry.space_group_name_H-M   'P 1'
#
loop_
_entity.id
_entity.type
_entity.pdbx_description
1 polymer ?
#
loop_
_entity_poly.entity_id
_entity_poly.type
_entity_poly.pdbx_seq_one_letter_code
_entity_poly.pdbx_strand_id
1 'polypeptide(L)'
;MKKTLGNKKPTNLQHGTELNGEVPGDEVIDSKILPYCSIDKKDKKTLGELEQEFLQALQAFYYEKKAIMSNEEFDNLKEELMWEGSSVVMLSPDEQKFLEASMAYVSGNPILTDAEFDELKLRLKVYSDLNVDYFKMFLLNVPAAVIALTLFFFLDDLTGFEITYLLELPEPFSFIFTWFAALPLIFWLAQAITNAILKDFLILKGPCPNCGTENVSFFGTILSVPSGGSTNTVKCSNCGTTLVYDSRSRLITLPEAMEA
;
A
#
# COMPACT_ATOMS: atom_id res chain seq x y z
N MET A 1 -15.86 -70.25 -17.36
CA MET A 1 -16.48 -71.24 -16.45
C MET A 1 -15.97 -71.00 -15.02
N LYS A 2 -16.90 -70.87 -14.05
CA LYS A 2 -16.84 -71.18 -12.59
C LYS A 2 -15.70 -70.55 -11.74
N LYS A 3 -16.02 -69.59 -10.85
CA LYS A 3 -16.35 -69.71 -9.38
C LYS A 3 -15.10 -69.64 -8.48
N THR A 4 -14.82 -68.54 -7.77
CA THR A 4 -15.27 -68.06 -6.42
C THR A 4 -14.65 -68.76 -5.20
N LEU A 5 -14.46 -67.94 -4.13
CA LEU A 5 -14.19 -68.21 -2.70
C LEU A 5 -12.71 -68.12 -2.29
N GLY A 6 -12.29 -67.44 -1.22
CA GLY A 6 -13.00 -66.71 -0.17
C GLY A 6 -12.07 -66.52 1.05
N ASN A 7 -11.97 -65.27 1.52
CA ASN A 7 -11.87 -64.78 2.90
C ASN A 7 -11.19 -65.61 4.02
N LYS A 8 -10.25 -64.99 4.75
CA LYS A 8 -10.24 -64.88 6.24
C LYS A 8 -9.02 -64.11 6.78
N LYS A 9 -9.28 -63.04 7.53
CA LYS A 9 -8.41 -62.45 8.58
C LYS A 9 -8.67 -63.21 9.90
N PRO A 10 -7.70 -63.35 10.81
CA PRO A 10 -7.72 -62.57 12.08
C PRO A 10 -6.29 -62.20 12.57
N THR A 11 -6.02 -60.98 13.06
CA THR A 11 -6.14 -60.47 14.46
C THR A 11 -4.82 -60.55 15.25
N ASN A 12 -4.43 -59.38 15.78
CA ASN A 12 -3.41 -59.03 16.78
C ASN A 12 -2.86 -60.12 17.71
N LEU A 13 -1.56 -60.04 18.06
CA LEU A 13 -1.09 -59.83 19.44
C LEU A 13 0.42 -59.48 19.46
N GLN A 14 0.79 -58.62 20.40
CA GLN A 14 2.12 -58.03 20.63
C GLN A 14 3.00 -58.85 21.60
N HIS A 15 4.24 -58.34 21.77
CA HIS A 15 5.25 -58.59 22.82
C HIS A 15 6.15 -59.82 22.63
N GLY A 16 7.47 -59.74 22.74
CA GLY A 16 8.36 -58.62 23.05
C GLY A 16 9.82 -59.11 23.15
N THR A 17 10.78 -58.20 23.03
CA THR A 17 12.08 -58.26 23.70
C THR A 17 12.69 -56.85 23.68
N GLU A 18 12.79 -56.27 24.87
CA GLU A 18 13.57 -55.05 25.18
C GLU A 18 15.06 -55.29 24.97
N LEU A 19 15.78 -54.26 24.50
CA LEU A 19 17.06 -53.85 25.09
C LEU A 19 17.18 -52.32 25.00
N ASN A 20 17.48 -51.74 26.16
CA ASN A 20 17.40 -50.33 26.55
C ASN A 20 18.53 -49.43 26.02
N GLY A 21 18.22 -48.13 25.97
CA GLY A 21 19.14 -46.99 26.02
C GLY A 21 18.38 -45.65 26.06
N GLU A 22 18.29 -45.02 27.25
CA GLU A 22 17.63 -43.75 27.66
C GLU A 22 17.71 -42.52 26.70
N VAL A 23 16.65 -41.74 26.37
CA VAL A 23 15.79 -40.70 27.08
C VAL A 23 16.43 -39.27 27.09
N PRO A 24 15.72 -38.11 27.05
CA PRO A 24 14.33 -37.73 26.68
C PRO A 24 14.24 -36.55 25.66
N GLY A 25 13.04 -36.28 25.16
CA GLY A 25 12.67 -34.99 24.58
C GLY A 25 11.18 -34.96 24.32
N ASP A 26 10.39 -34.60 25.33
CA ASP A 26 8.94 -34.40 25.20
C ASP A 26 8.67 -33.26 24.22
N GLU A 27 8.21 -33.59 23.00
CA GLU A 27 7.53 -32.64 22.14
C GLU A 27 6.03 -32.76 22.37
N VAL A 28 5.51 -31.73 23.03
CA VAL A 28 4.09 -31.48 23.20
C VAL A 28 3.50 -31.27 21.80
N ILE A 29 2.67 -32.22 21.36
CA ILE A 29 1.92 -32.08 20.11
C ILE A 29 0.84 -31.01 20.35
N ASP A 30 1.16 -29.76 20.01
CA ASP A 30 0.19 -28.67 20.04
C ASP A 30 -0.85 -28.90 18.94
N SER A 31 -2.07 -29.26 19.36
CA SER A 31 -3.20 -29.59 18.49
C SER A 31 -3.80 -28.37 17.79
N LYS A 32 -3.02 -27.30 17.59
CA LYS A 32 -3.45 -26.01 17.04
C LYS A 32 -2.77 -25.61 15.74
N ILE A 33 -1.96 -26.50 15.15
CA ILE A 33 -1.43 -26.33 13.79
C ILE A 33 -2.43 -26.94 12.79
N LEU A 34 -2.84 -26.16 11.79
CA LEU A 34 -3.67 -26.65 10.69
C LEU A 34 -2.88 -27.72 9.91
N PRO A 35 -3.51 -28.78 9.38
CA PRO A 35 -2.84 -29.96 8.79
C PRO A 35 -2.01 -29.72 7.50
N TYR A 36 -1.78 -28.47 7.11
CA TYR A 36 -1.03 -28.12 5.91
C TYR A 36 0.07 -27.11 6.21
N CYS A 37 1.04 -27.54 7.01
CA CYS A 37 2.44 -27.18 6.82
C CYS A 37 3.29 -28.22 7.57
N SER A 38 3.64 -29.31 6.90
CA SER A 38 4.60 -30.27 7.44
C SER A 38 5.95 -29.56 7.59
N ILE A 39 6.46 -29.52 8.82
CA ILE A 39 7.63 -28.76 9.32
C ILE A 39 8.98 -29.25 8.72
N ASP A 40 8.97 -29.95 7.59
CA ASP A 40 10.18 -30.33 6.88
C ASP A 40 10.49 -29.33 5.75
N LYS A 41 11.08 -28.20 6.16
CA LYS A 41 11.86 -27.27 5.31
C LYS A 41 11.15 -26.72 4.08
N LYS A 42 10.08 -25.94 4.27
CA LYS A 42 9.79 -24.83 3.36
C LYS A 42 9.85 -23.54 4.17
N ASP A 43 10.87 -22.74 3.89
CA ASP A 43 10.91 -21.34 4.28
C ASP A 43 9.56 -20.70 3.93
N LYS A 44 9.07 -19.78 4.78
CA LYS A 44 7.88 -18.99 4.45
C LYS A 44 8.05 -18.44 3.04
N LYS A 45 7.20 -18.87 2.11
CA LYS A 45 7.26 -18.40 0.73
C LYS A 45 7.14 -16.88 0.76
N THR A 46 8.02 -16.22 0.02
CA THR A 46 7.97 -14.77 -0.09
C THR A 46 6.75 -14.37 -0.91
N LEU A 47 6.21 -13.17 -0.67
CA LEU A 47 5.04 -12.62 -1.41
C LEU A 47 5.21 -12.79 -2.93
N GLY A 48 6.41 -12.51 -3.44
CA GLY A 48 6.71 -12.65 -4.88
C GLY A 48 6.67 -14.10 -5.41
N GLU A 49 7.03 -15.09 -4.58
CA GLU A 49 6.93 -16.51 -4.99
C GLU A 49 5.47 -16.98 -5.05
N LEU A 50 4.64 -16.50 -4.10
CA LEU A 50 3.20 -16.77 -4.09
C LEU A 50 2.52 -16.14 -5.32
N GLU A 51 2.86 -14.90 -5.66
CA GLU A 51 2.37 -14.21 -6.86
C GLU A 51 2.75 -14.97 -8.14
N GLN A 52 3.98 -15.48 -8.21
CA GLN A 52 4.46 -16.20 -9.37
C GLN A 52 3.73 -17.54 -9.56
N GLU A 53 3.50 -18.30 -8.49
CA GLU A 53 2.71 -19.55 -8.55
C GLU A 53 1.26 -19.29 -8.97
N PHE A 54 0.67 -18.20 -8.46
CA PHE A 54 -0.70 -17.80 -8.80
C PHE A 54 -0.83 -17.41 -10.27
N LEU A 55 0.09 -16.58 -10.79
CA LEU A 55 0.11 -16.20 -12.21
C LEU A 55 0.38 -17.38 -13.13
N GLN A 56 1.28 -18.29 -12.73
CA GLN A 56 1.56 -19.52 -13.49
C GLN A 56 0.33 -20.43 -13.56
N ALA A 57 -0.42 -20.55 -12.46
CA ALA A 57 -1.64 -21.34 -12.40
C ALA A 57 -2.73 -20.77 -13.32
N LEU A 58 -2.94 -19.46 -13.28
CA LEU A 58 -3.88 -18.79 -14.16
C LEU A 58 -3.47 -18.95 -15.62
N GLN A 59 -2.20 -18.73 -15.96
CA GLN A 59 -1.71 -18.86 -17.32
C GLN A 59 -1.92 -20.29 -17.87
N ALA A 60 -1.54 -21.32 -17.12
CA ALA A 60 -1.71 -22.71 -17.54
C ALA A 60 -3.20 -23.10 -17.67
N PHE A 61 -4.05 -22.59 -16.78
CA PHE A 61 -5.49 -22.87 -16.83
C PHE A 61 -6.14 -22.24 -18.07
N TYR A 62 -5.89 -20.96 -18.35
CA TYR A 62 -6.53 -20.24 -19.45
C TYR A 62 -5.94 -20.54 -20.83
N TYR A 63 -4.62 -20.69 -20.95
CA TYR A 63 -3.96 -20.90 -22.23
C TYR A 63 -3.72 -22.38 -22.56
N GLU A 64 -3.28 -23.16 -21.57
CA GLU A 64 -2.91 -24.56 -21.78
C GLU A 64 -4.05 -25.53 -21.47
N LYS A 65 -5.16 -25.04 -20.88
CA LYS A 65 -6.29 -25.84 -20.36
C LYS A 65 -5.83 -26.95 -19.40
N LYS A 66 -4.74 -26.71 -18.69
CA LYS A 66 -4.10 -27.66 -17.79
C LYS A 66 -4.09 -27.11 -16.37
N ALA A 67 -4.72 -27.82 -15.45
CA ALA A 67 -4.64 -27.50 -14.03
C ALA A 67 -3.30 -27.99 -13.47
N ILE A 68 -2.39 -27.05 -13.13
CA ILE A 68 -1.11 -27.37 -12.47
C ILE A 68 -1.27 -27.65 -10.97
N MET A 69 -2.34 -27.13 -10.37
CA MET A 69 -2.71 -27.26 -8.96
C MET A 69 -4.20 -27.58 -8.83
N SER A 70 -4.62 -28.13 -7.70
CA SER A 70 -6.03 -28.38 -7.40
C SER A 70 -6.77 -27.10 -7.02
N ASN A 71 -8.10 -27.11 -7.11
CA ASN A 71 -8.93 -25.94 -6.76
C ASN A 71 -8.75 -25.54 -5.29
N GLU A 72 -8.59 -26.49 -4.37
CA GLU A 72 -8.37 -26.21 -2.95
C GLU A 72 -7.01 -25.52 -2.70
N GLU A 73 -5.96 -25.98 -3.37
CA GLU A 73 -4.64 -25.34 -3.30
C GLU A 73 -4.66 -23.93 -3.88
N PHE A 74 -5.42 -23.72 -4.96
CA PHE A 74 -5.58 -22.42 -5.60
C PHE A 74 -6.36 -21.43 -4.72
N ASP A 75 -7.45 -21.87 -4.09
CA ASP A 75 -8.27 -21.03 -3.21
C ASP A 75 -7.49 -20.61 -1.95
N ASN A 76 -6.69 -21.52 -1.38
CA ASN A 76 -5.80 -21.21 -0.26
C ASN A 76 -4.73 -20.18 -0.66
N LEU A 77 -4.10 -20.34 -1.83
CA LEU A 77 -3.09 -19.40 -2.34
C LEU A 77 -3.69 -18.01 -2.57
N LYS A 78 -4.91 -17.96 -3.12
CA LYS A 78 -5.65 -16.71 -3.31
C LYS A 78 -5.96 -16.03 -1.99
N GLU A 79 -6.44 -16.79 -1.00
CA GLU A 79 -6.73 -16.25 0.34
C GLU A 79 -5.46 -15.69 0.99
N GLU A 80 -4.33 -16.39 0.92
CA GLU A 80 -3.05 -15.92 1.44
C GLU A 80 -2.59 -14.62 0.74
N LEU A 81 -2.69 -14.55 -0.58
CA LEU A 81 -2.41 -13.32 -1.33
C LEU A 81 -3.34 -12.15 -0.97
N MET A 82 -4.60 -12.43 -0.63
CA MET A 82 -5.53 -11.42 -0.12
C MET A 82 -5.13 -10.96 1.29
N TRP A 83 -4.72 -11.86 2.18
CA TRP A 83 -4.27 -11.49 3.53
C TRP A 83 -2.97 -10.69 3.52
N GLU A 84 -2.04 -11.00 2.62
CA GLU A 84 -0.77 -10.30 2.45
C GLU A 84 -0.90 -8.98 1.67
N GLY A 85 -2.08 -8.69 1.10
CA GLY A 85 -2.34 -7.43 0.38
C GLY A 85 -1.63 -7.35 -0.97
N SER A 86 -1.48 -8.47 -1.67
CA SER A 86 -0.91 -8.48 -3.03
C SER A 86 -1.75 -7.64 -3.98
N SER A 87 -1.07 -6.75 -4.72
CA SER A 87 -1.67 -5.93 -5.77
C SER A 87 -2.29 -6.75 -6.91
N VAL A 88 -1.87 -8.01 -7.08
CA VAL A 88 -2.38 -8.91 -8.13
C VAL A 88 -3.81 -9.38 -7.82
N VAL A 89 -4.17 -9.50 -6.53
CA VAL A 89 -5.47 -10.04 -6.09
C VAL A 89 -6.39 -8.95 -5.54
N MET A 90 -5.83 -7.84 -5.01
CA MET A 90 -6.59 -6.68 -4.54
C MET A 90 -7.00 -5.75 -5.69
N LEU A 91 -7.90 -6.23 -6.55
CA LEU A 91 -8.52 -5.42 -7.60
C LEU A 91 -9.90 -4.93 -7.14
N SER A 92 -10.26 -3.70 -7.49
CA SER A 92 -11.64 -3.20 -7.33
C SER A 92 -12.62 -4.02 -8.18
N PRO A 93 -13.92 -4.06 -7.84
CA PRO A 93 -14.90 -4.85 -8.62
C PRO A 93 -14.92 -4.52 -10.12
N ASP A 94 -14.70 -3.26 -10.49
CA ASP A 94 -14.66 -2.82 -11.88
C ASP A 94 -13.35 -3.26 -12.59
N GLU A 95 -12.21 -3.27 -11.90
CA GLU A 95 -10.94 -3.79 -12.42
C GLU A 95 -10.97 -5.31 -12.60
N GLN A 96 -11.61 -6.03 -11.66
CA GLN A 96 -11.83 -7.48 -11.79
C GLN A 96 -12.67 -7.79 -13.03
N LYS A 97 -13.77 -7.05 -13.22
CA LYS A 97 -14.64 -7.22 -14.40
C LYS A 97 -13.90 -6.91 -15.70
N PHE A 98 -13.05 -5.88 -15.72
CA PHE A 98 -12.22 -5.57 -16.88
C PHE A 98 -11.18 -6.65 -17.16
N LEU A 99 -10.54 -7.20 -16.13
CA LEU A 99 -9.56 -8.28 -16.27
C LEU A 99 -10.25 -9.55 -16.80
N GLU A 100 -11.38 -9.93 -16.22
CA GLU A 100 -12.19 -11.07 -16.69
C GLU A 100 -12.62 -10.88 -18.15
N ALA A 101 -13.12 -9.68 -18.51
CA ALA A 101 -13.49 -9.34 -19.88
C ALA A 101 -12.33 -9.54 -20.86
N SER A 102 -11.14 -9.07 -20.49
CA SER A 102 -9.95 -9.17 -21.33
C SER A 102 -9.49 -10.62 -21.51
N MET A 103 -9.52 -11.43 -20.46
CA MET A 103 -9.17 -12.85 -20.51
C MET A 103 -10.21 -13.64 -21.32
N ALA A 104 -11.49 -13.32 -21.17
CA ALA A 104 -12.61 -13.91 -21.90
C ALA A 104 -12.54 -13.59 -23.40
N TYR A 105 -12.17 -12.35 -23.76
CA TYR A 105 -11.93 -11.95 -25.14
C TYR A 105 -10.76 -12.71 -25.77
N VAL A 106 -9.62 -12.81 -25.07
CA VAL A 106 -8.43 -13.55 -25.54
C VAL A 106 -8.72 -15.05 -25.68
N SER A 107 -9.57 -15.61 -24.81
CA SER A 107 -10.01 -17.01 -24.88
C SER A 107 -11.12 -17.26 -25.92
N GLY A 108 -11.61 -16.22 -26.60
CA GLY A 108 -12.58 -16.31 -27.69
C GLY A 108 -14.05 -16.38 -27.26
N ASN A 109 -14.35 -16.19 -25.98
CA ASN A 109 -15.71 -16.17 -25.43
C ASN A 109 -16.03 -14.79 -24.83
N PRO A 110 -16.39 -13.78 -25.64
CA PRO A 110 -16.68 -12.45 -25.11
C PRO A 110 -17.91 -12.47 -24.19
N ILE A 111 -17.73 -12.06 -22.94
CA ILE A 111 -18.80 -11.98 -21.92
C ILE A 111 -19.53 -10.63 -21.91
N LEU A 112 -18.93 -9.59 -22.49
CA LEU A 112 -19.51 -8.26 -22.67
C LEU A 112 -19.35 -7.79 -24.11
N THR A 113 -20.21 -6.84 -24.49
CA THR A 113 -20.18 -6.18 -25.80
C THR A 113 -19.05 -5.16 -25.87
N ASP A 114 -18.61 -4.82 -27.10
CA ASP A 114 -17.56 -3.82 -27.32
C ASP A 114 -17.90 -2.46 -26.71
N ALA A 115 -19.19 -2.07 -26.72
CA ALA A 115 -19.65 -0.83 -26.10
C ALA A 115 -19.52 -0.84 -24.57
N GLU A 116 -19.90 -1.95 -23.92
CA GLU A 116 -19.74 -2.12 -22.48
C GLU A 116 -18.26 -2.19 -22.07
N PHE A 117 -17.41 -2.76 -22.94
CA PHE A 117 -15.96 -2.80 -22.74
C PHE A 117 -15.35 -1.39 -22.75
N ASP A 118 -15.74 -0.57 -23.73
CA ASP A 118 -15.27 0.81 -23.84
C ASP A 118 -15.76 1.68 -22.68
N GLU A 119 -16.99 1.48 -22.19
CA GLU A 119 -17.50 2.17 -21.00
C GLU A 119 -16.69 1.80 -19.73
N LEU A 120 -16.43 0.51 -19.51
CA LEU A 120 -15.58 0.03 -18.41
C LEU A 120 -14.18 0.64 -18.47
N LYS A 121 -13.59 0.68 -19.66
CA LYS A 121 -12.27 1.27 -19.88
C LYS A 121 -12.26 2.78 -19.63
N LEU A 122 -13.32 3.49 -20.03
CA LEU A 122 -13.46 4.91 -19.73
C LEU A 122 -13.57 5.12 -18.22
N ARG A 123 -14.42 4.36 -17.52
CA ARG A 123 -14.56 4.45 -16.07
C ARG A 123 -13.21 4.24 -15.36
N LEU A 124 -12.44 3.22 -15.74
CA LEU A 124 -11.12 2.96 -15.16
C LEU A 124 -10.09 4.06 -15.47
N LYS A 125 -10.17 4.71 -16.63
CA LYS A 125 -9.32 5.86 -16.97
C LYS A 125 -9.74 7.15 -16.27
N VAL A 126 -11.01 7.28 -15.91
CA VAL A 126 -11.58 8.46 -15.26
C VAL A 126 -11.17 8.55 -13.79
N TYR A 127 -10.66 7.48 -13.19
CA TYR A 127 -10.15 7.50 -11.83
C TYR A 127 -8.65 7.24 -11.82
N SER A 128 -7.85 8.31 -11.75
CA SER A 128 -6.44 8.21 -11.36
C SER A 128 -6.29 8.70 -9.94
N ASP A 129 -5.75 7.85 -9.06
CA ASP A 129 -5.52 8.19 -7.66
C ASP A 129 -4.47 9.29 -7.51
N LEU A 130 -4.75 10.22 -6.61
CA LEU A 130 -3.85 11.32 -6.27
C LEU A 130 -3.15 11.00 -4.98
N ASN A 131 -1.83 11.14 -5.05
CA ASN A 131 -0.98 11.02 -3.89
C ASN A 131 -0.67 12.41 -3.34
N VAL A 132 -0.58 12.50 -2.03
CA VAL A 132 -0.14 13.71 -1.34
C VAL A 132 1.37 13.82 -1.48
N ASP A 133 1.86 14.96 -1.97
CA ASP A 133 3.29 15.21 -2.09
C ASP A 133 3.86 15.76 -0.78
N TYR A 134 4.11 14.85 0.17
CA TYR A 134 4.68 15.19 1.48
C TYR A 134 6.06 15.87 1.38
N PHE A 135 6.85 15.56 0.35
CA PHE A 135 8.18 16.13 0.19
C PHE A 135 8.09 17.63 -0.12
N LYS A 136 7.22 18.03 -1.05
CA LYS A 136 7.00 19.45 -1.35
C LYS A 136 6.33 20.19 -0.20
N MET A 137 5.45 19.54 0.54
CA MET A 137 4.88 20.07 1.78
C MET A 137 5.95 20.39 2.82
N PHE A 138 6.89 19.47 3.03
CA PHE A 138 8.01 19.67 3.95
C PHE A 138 8.91 20.82 3.49
N LEU A 139 9.33 20.82 2.21
CA LEU A 139 10.20 21.85 1.66
C LEU A 139 9.62 23.26 1.78
N LEU A 140 8.30 23.38 1.76
CA LEU A 140 7.63 24.66 1.92
C LEU A 140 7.78 25.23 3.33
N ASN A 141 7.90 24.37 4.35
CA ASN A 141 8.08 24.76 5.76
C ASN A 141 9.55 24.92 6.17
N VAL A 142 10.50 24.36 5.40
CA VAL A 142 11.95 24.43 5.69
C VAL A 142 12.46 25.88 5.81
N PRO A 143 12.15 26.81 4.88
CA PRO A 143 12.62 28.19 4.99
C PRO A 143 12.11 28.89 6.25
N ALA A 144 10.86 28.66 6.63
CA ALA A 144 10.28 29.24 7.85
C ALA A 144 10.95 28.70 9.12
N ALA A 145 11.30 27.41 9.14
CA ALA A 145 12.07 26.82 10.23
C ALA A 145 13.47 27.43 10.35
N VAL A 146 14.16 27.67 9.24
CA VAL A 146 15.47 28.35 9.24
C VAL A 146 15.35 29.76 9.80
N ILE A 147 14.35 30.53 9.37
CA ILE A 147 14.10 31.89 9.88
C ILE A 147 13.80 31.86 11.38
N ALA A 148 12.92 30.96 11.83
CA ALA A 148 12.57 30.81 13.25
C ALA A 148 13.79 30.43 14.10
N LEU A 149 14.64 29.53 13.62
CA LEU A 149 15.90 29.17 14.28
C LEU A 149 16.85 30.36 14.35
N THR A 150 17.06 31.10 13.26
CA THR A 150 17.91 32.29 13.28
C THR A 150 17.38 33.38 14.22
N LEU A 151 16.06 33.59 14.27
CA LEU A 151 15.45 34.55 15.19
C LEU A 151 15.62 34.09 16.64
N PHE A 152 15.47 32.79 16.91
CA PHE A 152 15.67 32.21 18.24
C PHE A 152 17.12 32.41 18.72
N PHE A 153 18.12 32.08 17.91
CA PHE A 153 19.53 32.33 18.23
C PHE A 153 19.86 33.82 18.40
N PHE A 154 19.28 34.68 17.56
CA PHE A 154 19.49 36.13 17.67
C PHE A 154 18.88 36.71 18.96
N LEU A 155 17.71 36.22 19.36
CA LEU A 155 17.09 36.62 20.62
C LEU A 155 17.87 36.10 21.82
N ASP A 156 18.46 34.91 21.74
CA ASP A 156 19.35 34.36 22.76
C ASP A 156 20.59 35.27 22.98
N ASP A 157 21.28 35.63 21.89
CA ASP A 157 22.42 36.57 21.92
C ASP A 157 22.03 37.95 22.50
N LEU A 158 20.85 38.46 22.15
CA LEU A 158 20.38 39.78 22.60
C LEU A 158 19.89 39.78 24.06
N THR A 159 19.21 38.72 24.48
CA THR A 159 18.65 38.61 25.83
C THR A 159 19.70 38.24 26.88
N GLY A 160 20.92 37.92 26.44
CA GLY A 160 22.04 37.59 27.35
C GLY A 160 21.79 36.32 28.15
N PHE A 161 20.82 35.50 27.73
CA PHE A 161 20.75 34.10 28.13
C PHE A 161 21.88 33.41 27.38
N GLU A 162 23.03 33.29 28.02
CA GLU A 162 24.16 32.56 27.45
C GLU A 162 23.72 31.09 27.22
N ILE A 163 23.42 30.65 25.99
CA ILE A 163 23.40 29.21 25.66
C ILE A 163 24.69 28.53 26.15
N THR A 164 25.79 29.27 26.25
CA THR A 164 27.08 28.81 26.79
C THR A 164 27.03 28.44 28.29
N TYR A 165 26.16 29.06 29.12
CA TYR A 165 25.97 28.70 30.53
C TYR A 165 24.69 27.87 30.80
N LEU A 166 23.72 27.85 29.88
CA LEU A 166 22.54 26.94 29.96
C LEU A 166 22.86 25.48 29.57
N LEU A 167 23.98 25.29 28.85
CA LEU A 167 24.66 24.00 28.70
C LEU A 167 25.50 23.61 29.93
N GLU A 168 25.45 24.44 30.98
CA GLU A 168 26.03 24.22 32.30
C GLU A 168 24.94 24.22 33.40
N LEU A 169 23.66 24.14 33.00
CA LEU A 169 22.58 23.77 33.91
C LEU A 169 22.86 22.32 34.36
N PRO A 170 22.92 22.02 35.67
CA PRO A 170 23.26 20.68 36.15
C PRO A 170 22.34 19.65 35.47
N GLU A 171 22.95 18.61 34.90
CA GLU A 171 22.21 17.48 34.35
C GLU A 171 21.26 16.97 35.46
N PRO A 172 19.92 16.96 35.26
CA PRO A 172 19.18 16.68 34.03
C PRO A 172 18.33 17.86 33.45
N PHE A 173 18.42 19.06 34.01
CA PHE A 173 17.45 20.13 33.69
C PHE A 173 17.61 20.73 32.28
N SER A 174 18.82 20.72 31.73
CA SER A 174 19.11 21.26 30.39
C SER A 174 18.37 20.49 29.28
N PHE A 175 18.34 19.16 29.40
CA PHE A 175 17.60 18.30 28.48
C PHE A 175 16.10 18.61 28.50
N ILE A 176 15.54 18.77 29.71
CA ILE A 176 14.12 19.06 29.89
C ILE A 176 13.78 20.42 29.29
N PHE A 177 14.57 21.45 29.55
CA PHE A 177 14.31 22.78 29.00
C PHE A 177 14.39 22.79 27.46
N THR A 178 15.37 22.13 26.87
CA THR A 178 15.54 22.12 25.41
C THR A 178 14.38 21.41 24.71
N TRP A 179 13.98 20.24 25.20
CA TRP A 179 12.92 19.45 24.58
C TRP A 179 11.51 19.96 24.86
N PHE A 180 11.27 20.55 26.03
CA PHE A 180 9.92 20.94 26.46
C PHE A 180 9.65 22.45 26.40
N ALA A 181 10.68 23.30 26.39
CA ALA A 181 10.51 24.75 26.24
C ALA A 181 11.05 25.24 24.89
N ALA A 182 12.32 24.97 24.57
CA ALA A 182 12.96 25.53 23.38
C ALA A 182 12.38 24.93 22.08
N LEU A 183 12.37 23.60 21.92
CA LEU A 183 11.86 22.96 20.71
C LEU A 183 10.38 23.26 20.43
N PRO A 184 9.46 23.21 21.43
CA PRO A 184 8.06 23.57 21.20
C PRO A 184 7.88 25.05 20.87
N LEU A 185 8.67 25.95 21.47
CA LEU A 185 8.64 27.38 21.14
C LEU A 185 9.10 27.63 19.70
N ILE A 186 10.20 27.01 19.28
CA ILE A 186 10.72 27.13 17.91
C ILE A 186 9.72 26.54 16.90
N PHE A 187 9.14 25.38 17.19
CA PHE A 187 8.11 24.78 16.34
C PHE A 187 6.88 25.67 16.24
N TRP A 188 6.39 26.21 17.36
CA TRP A 188 5.26 27.12 17.37
C TRP A 188 5.54 28.41 16.60
N LEU A 189 6.72 28.99 16.75
CA LEU A 189 7.16 30.16 16.00
C LEU A 189 7.26 29.87 14.49
N ALA A 190 7.86 28.75 14.11
CA ALA A 190 7.93 28.30 12.72
C ALA A 190 6.53 28.11 12.12
N GLN A 191 5.62 27.43 12.84
CA GLN A 191 4.23 27.26 12.41
C GLN A 191 3.48 28.60 12.31
N ALA A 192 3.70 29.54 13.23
CA ALA A 192 3.07 30.86 13.19
C ALA A 192 3.49 31.65 11.94
N ILE A 193 4.79 31.62 11.61
CA ILE A 193 5.32 32.26 10.39
C ILE A 193 4.76 31.57 9.15
N THR A 194 4.75 30.24 9.11
CA THR A 194 4.23 29.47 7.97
C THR A 194 2.75 29.74 7.73
N ASN A 195 1.92 29.69 8.78
CA ASN A 195 0.47 29.94 8.69
C ASN A 195 0.12 31.39 8.30
N ALA A 196 1.02 32.34 8.52
CA ALA A 196 0.83 33.72 8.07
C ALA A 196 1.02 33.88 6.55
N ILE A 197 1.92 33.09 5.95
CA ILE A 197 2.32 33.21 4.54
C ILE A 197 1.53 32.21 3.67
N LEU A 198 1.29 31.00 4.18
CA LEU A 198 0.71 29.86 3.49
C LEU A 198 -0.37 29.23 4.36
N LYS A 199 -1.61 29.21 3.87
CA LYS A 199 -2.73 28.55 4.57
C LYS A 199 -3.21 27.34 3.80
N ASP A 200 -3.43 26.24 4.52
CA ASP A 200 -4.03 25.00 4.04
C ASP A 200 -3.42 24.52 2.70
N PHE A 201 -2.09 24.39 2.67
CA PHE A 201 -1.38 23.96 1.47
C PHE A 201 -1.53 22.44 1.29
N LEU A 202 -2.18 22.03 0.20
CA LEU A 202 -2.31 20.65 -0.22
C LEU A 202 -1.76 20.52 -1.64
N ILE A 203 -0.66 19.80 -1.78
CA ILE A 203 -0.05 19.51 -3.07
C ILE A 203 -0.40 18.08 -3.41
N LEU A 204 -1.13 17.91 -4.51
CA LEU A 204 -1.48 16.60 -5.03
C LEU A 204 -0.69 16.31 -6.30
N LYS A 205 -0.08 15.13 -6.34
CA LYS A 205 0.61 14.57 -7.50
C LYS A 205 -0.20 13.39 -8.03
N GLY A 206 -0.32 13.30 -9.36
CA GLY A 206 -1.01 12.18 -9.99
C GLY A 206 -0.53 11.97 -11.43
N PRO A 207 -0.48 10.71 -11.89
CA PRO A 207 -0.22 10.40 -13.29
C PRO A 207 -1.41 10.82 -14.15
N CYS A 208 -1.14 11.30 -15.35
CA CYS A 208 -2.21 11.58 -16.32
C CYS A 208 -2.76 10.27 -16.91
N PRO A 209 -4.09 10.05 -16.94
CA PRO A 209 -4.69 8.80 -17.46
C PRO A 209 -4.44 8.54 -18.94
N ASN A 210 -4.10 9.57 -19.73
CA ASN A 210 -3.82 9.44 -21.15
C ASN A 210 -2.35 9.11 -21.48
N CYS A 211 -1.38 9.68 -20.76
CA CYS A 211 0.05 9.59 -21.13
C CYS A 211 0.97 9.15 -20.00
N GLY A 212 0.45 8.93 -18.79
CA GLY A 212 1.23 8.53 -17.62
C GLY A 212 2.16 9.60 -17.06
N THR A 213 2.26 10.79 -17.67
CA THR A 213 3.13 11.85 -17.13
C THR A 213 2.57 12.38 -15.83
N GLU A 214 3.44 12.50 -14.83
CA GLU A 214 3.09 13.10 -13.54
C GLU A 214 2.80 14.58 -13.72
N ASN A 215 1.62 15.01 -13.29
CA ASN A 215 1.27 16.41 -13.18
C ASN A 215 0.95 16.72 -11.71
N VAL A 216 1.26 17.95 -11.30
CA VAL A 216 1.06 18.42 -9.93
C VAL A 216 0.05 19.54 -9.91
N SER A 217 -0.81 19.52 -8.90
CA SER A 217 -1.74 20.61 -8.61
C SER A 217 -1.47 21.14 -7.21
N PHE A 218 -1.55 22.45 -7.06
CA PHE A 218 -1.44 23.15 -5.79
C PHE A 218 -2.83 23.62 -5.37
N PHE A 219 -3.23 23.21 -4.17
CA PHE A 219 -4.38 23.73 -3.45
C PHE A 219 -3.86 24.51 -2.25
N GLY A 220 -4.42 25.68 -1.99
CA GLY A 220 -4.09 26.47 -0.81
C GLY A 220 -4.03 27.96 -1.10
N THR A 221 -3.75 28.74 -0.07
CA THR A 221 -3.64 30.20 -0.19
C THR A 221 -2.18 30.62 -0.09
N ILE A 222 -1.69 31.33 -1.10
CA ILE A 222 -0.34 31.92 -1.10
C ILE A 222 -0.51 33.43 -0.94
N LEU A 223 0.02 34.02 0.14
CA LEU A 223 0.05 35.48 0.33
C LEU A 223 -1.32 36.16 0.11
N SER A 224 -2.38 35.56 0.66
CA SER A 224 -3.79 36.00 0.54
C SER A 224 -4.49 35.76 -0.81
N VAL A 225 -3.80 35.19 -1.81
CA VAL A 225 -4.44 34.77 -3.07
C VAL A 225 -4.85 33.30 -2.95
N PRO A 226 -6.16 32.98 -2.93
CA PRO A 226 -6.62 31.60 -2.90
C PRO A 226 -6.34 30.94 -4.26
N SER A 227 -5.64 29.81 -4.25
CA SER A 227 -5.35 29.00 -5.41
C SER A 227 -6.07 27.65 -5.29
N GLY A 228 -7.11 27.47 -6.10
CA GLY A 228 -7.90 26.23 -6.16
C GLY A 228 -8.82 26.06 -4.96
N GLY A 229 -10.13 25.95 -5.22
CA GLY A 229 -11.13 25.61 -4.21
C GLY A 229 -11.14 24.10 -3.93
N SER A 230 -12.32 23.48 -3.95
CA SER A 230 -12.42 22.02 -3.90
C SER A 230 -11.90 21.36 -5.17
N THR A 231 -11.98 22.04 -6.32
CA THR A 231 -11.52 21.54 -7.61
C THR A 231 -10.55 22.51 -8.28
N ASN A 232 -9.58 21.96 -9.01
CA ASN A 232 -8.61 22.74 -9.77
C ASN A 232 -8.38 22.10 -11.15
N THR A 233 -8.38 22.89 -12.22
CA THR A 233 -8.22 22.40 -13.59
C THR A 233 -6.79 22.62 -14.06
N VAL A 234 -6.05 21.53 -14.31
CA VAL A 234 -4.65 21.57 -14.76
C VAL A 234 -4.54 20.94 -16.14
N LYS A 235 -3.76 21.55 -17.03
CA LYS A 235 -3.45 20.97 -18.34
C LYS A 235 -2.23 20.06 -18.22
N CYS A 236 -2.34 18.85 -18.75
CA CYS A 236 -1.24 17.91 -18.88
C CYS A 236 -0.08 18.52 -19.69
N SER A 237 1.14 18.46 -19.15
CA SER A 237 2.32 19.09 -19.77
C SER A 237 2.72 18.47 -21.12
N ASN A 238 2.43 17.18 -21.32
CA ASN A 238 2.78 16.44 -22.54
C ASN A 238 1.60 16.32 -23.51
N CYS A 239 0.43 15.97 -22.98
CA CYS A 239 -0.75 15.61 -23.76
C CYS A 239 -1.79 16.71 -23.90
N GLY A 240 -1.67 17.82 -23.15
CA GLY A 240 -2.59 18.95 -23.21
C GLY A 240 -4.01 18.68 -22.71
N THR A 241 -4.34 17.45 -22.31
CA THR A 241 -5.66 17.10 -21.77
C THR A 241 -5.91 17.88 -20.48
N THR A 242 -7.11 18.43 -20.35
CA THR A 242 -7.58 19.10 -19.15
C THR A 242 -7.95 18.07 -18.11
N LEU A 243 -7.27 18.11 -16.97
CA LEU A 243 -7.48 17.24 -15.82
C LEU A 243 -8.14 18.08 -14.72
N VAL A 244 -9.21 17.55 -14.13
CA VAL A 244 -9.88 18.16 -12.98
C VAL A 244 -9.40 17.43 -11.74
N TYR A 245 -8.68 18.13 -10.88
CA TYR A 245 -8.19 17.63 -9.61
C TYR A 245 -9.21 17.97 -8.53
N ASP A 246 -9.68 16.97 -7.78
CA ASP A 246 -10.52 17.17 -6.59
C ASP A 246 -9.71 16.95 -5.31
N SER A 247 -9.69 17.94 -4.42
CA SER A 247 -8.95 17.90 -3.16
C SER A 247 -9.57 17.00 -2.10
N ARG A 248 -10.88 16.74 -2.15
CA ARG A 248 -11.60 15.91 -1.16
C ARG A 248 -11.55 14.43 -1.51
N SER A 249 -11.88 14.11 -2.76
CA SER A 249 -11.91 12.73 -3.23
C SER A 249 -10.52 12.21 -3.60
N ARG A 250 -9.53 13.09 -3.81
CA ARG A 250 -8.18 12.74 -4.30
C ARG A 250 -8.24 11.90 -5.58
N LEU A 251 -9.14 12.29 -6.49
CA LEU A 251 -9.33 11.67 -7.80
C LEU A 251 -9.17 12.73 -8.90
N ILE A 252 -8.48 12.35 -9.98
CA ILE A 252 -8.40 13.16 -11.22
C ILE A 252 -9.57 12.71 -12.06
N THR A 253 -10.50 13.62 -12.38
CA THR A 253 -11.56 13.37 -13.34
C THR A 253 -11.26 14.04 -14.67
N LEU A 254 -11.70 13.42 -15.76
CA LEU A 254 -11.71 14.02 -17.09
C LEU A 254 -13.04 14.77 -17.27
N PRO A 255 -13.06 15.96 -17.89
CA PRO A 255 -14.30 16.75 -18.03
C PRO A 255 -15.39 16.01 -18.82
N GLU A 256 -15.01 15.09 -19.70
CA GLU A 256 -15.92 14.24 -20.48
C GLU A 256 -16.79 13.33 -19.60
N ALA A 257 -16.37 13.05 -18.35
CA ALA A 257 -17.11 12.21 -17.42
C ALA A 257 -18.23 12.93 -16.64
N MET A 258 -18.27 14.27 -16.66
CA MET A 258 -19.32 15.02 -15.95
C MET A 258 -20.58 15.26 -16.81
N GLU A 259 -20.49 15.02 -18.11
CA GLU A 259 -21.58 15.24 -19.08
C GLU A 259 -22.28 13.95 -19.52
N ALA A 260 -21.97 12.81 -18.87
CA ALA A 260 -22.60 11.51 -19.09
C ALA A 260 -23.58 11.13 -17.97
#